data_AF-A0A368B776-F1
#
_entry.id   AF-A0A368B776-F1
#
_cell.length_a   1.000
_cell.length_b   1.000
_cell.length_c   1.000
_cell.angle_alpha   90.00
_cell.angle_beta   90.00
_cell.angle_gamma   90.00
#
_symmetry.space_group_name_H-M   'P 1'
#
loop_
_entity.id
_entity.type
_entity.pdbx_description
1 polymer ?
#
loop_
_entity_poly.entity_id
_entity_poly.type
_entity_poly.pdbx_seq_one_letter_code
_entity_poly.pdbx_strand_id
1 'polypeptide(L)'
;AATIYNGIPFDGIRLEFENGKIVNAEAEGKNREINKILDADEGARYIGEFALGFNPEIREPMRDILFDEKIAGSFHFTPGQAYDEASNGNKSKVHWDMVSIQRSDHGGGEIWFDGKLVRKDGKFLPKSLHGLNW
;
A
#
# COMPACT_ATOMS: atom_id res chain seq x y z
N ALA A 1 7.14 3.22 1.14
CA ALA A 1 8.13 3.54 0.10
C ALA A 1 7.82 4.93 -0.44
N ALA A 2 8.83 5.63 -0.97
CA ALA A 2 8.59 6.87 -1.70
C ALA A 2 7.80 6.59 -2.98
N THR A 3 6.92 7.48 -3.37
CA THR A 3 6.08 7.32 -4.57
C THR A 3 5.95 8.64 -5.33
N ILE A 4 5.59 8.57 -6.61
CA ILE A 4 5.26 9.74 -7.42
C ILE A 4 3.78 9.65 -7.81
N TYR A 5 3.04 10.75 -7.64
CA TYR A 5 1.66 10.84 -8.10
C TYR A 5 1.45 12.16 -8.84
N ASN A 6 0.96 12.09 -10.08
CA ASN A 6 0.81 13.26 -10.96
C ASN A 6 2.08 14.13 -11.06
N GLY A 7 3.26 13.49 -11.11
CA GLY A 7 4.55 14.18 -11.19
C GLY A 7 5.04 14.80 -9.88
N ILE A 8 4.33 14.62 -8.77
CA ILE A 8 4.73 15.12 -7.45
C ILE A 8 5.32 13.95 -6.64
N PRO A 9 6.54 14.09 -6.09
CA PRO A 9 7.09 13.11 -5.16
C PRO A 9 6.42 13.22 -3.79
N PHE A 10 6.10 12.06 -3.21
CA PHE A 10 5.61 11.93 -1.85
C PHE A 10 6.47 10.94 -1.08
N ASP A 11 6.91 11.38 0.10
CA ASP A 11 7.78 10.66 1.01
C ASP A 11 7.14 10.60 2.40
N GLY A 12 7.49 9.59 3.19
CA GLY A 12 7.01 9.44 4.56
C GLY A 12 5.47 9.44 4.70
N ILE A 13 4.75 8.87 3.74
CA ILE A 13 3.28 8.84 3.77
C ILE A 13 2.79 8.09 5.02
N ARG A 14 1.91 8.72 5.78
CA ARG A 14 1.18 8.11 6.89
C ARG A 14 -0.31 8.29 6.68
N LEU A 15 -1.04 7.20 6.74
CA LEU A 15 -2.51 7.17 6.68
C LEU A 15 -3.07 6.65 8.01
N GLU A 16 -4.12 7.30 8.50
CA GLU A 16 -4.90 6.86 9.65
C GLU A 16 -6.30 6.50 9.18
N PHE A 17 -6.77 5.32 9.58
CA PHE A 17 -8.05 4.78 9.16
C PHE A 17 -9.01 4.69 10.33
N GLU A 18 -10.26 5.07 10.09
CA GLU A 18 -11.39 4.83 11.00
C GLU A 18 -12.59 4.35 10.18
N ASN A 19 -13.21 3.24 10.59
CA ASN A 19 -14.38 2.66 9.92
C ASN A 19 -14.21 2.49 8.38
N GLY A 20 -13.01 2.09 7.95
CA GLY A 20 -12.66 1.89 6.54
C GLY A 20 -12.28 3.16 5.75
N LYS A 21 -12.37 4.34 6.36
CA LYS A 21 -12.06 5.63 5.75
C LYS A 21 -10.71 6.17 6.24
N ILE A 22 -9.93 6.78 5.34
CA ILE A 22 -8.76 7.58 5.69
C ILE A 22 -9.23 8.90 6.32
N VAL A 23 -9.06 9.03 7.64
CA VAL A 23 -9.45 10.21 8.42
C VAL A 23 -8.31 11.23 8.56
N ASN A 24 -7.06 10.77 8.55
CA ASN A 24 -5.88 11.63 8.50
C ASN A 24 -4.86 11.09 7.49
N ALA A 25 -4.21 12.00 6.77
CA ALA A 25 -3.18 11.69 5.79
C ALA A 25 -2.08 12.74 5.83
N GLU A 26 -0.85 12.27 5.97
CA GLU A 26 0.35 13.09 6.06
C GLU A 26 1.41 12.58 5.07
N ALA A 27 2.23 13.50 4.59
CA ALA A 27 3.39 13.23 3.76
C ALA A 27 4.43 14.32 4.04
N GLU A 28 5.72 13.96 4.05
CA GLU A 28 6.80 14.87 4.42
C GLU A 28 6.80 16.14 3.57
N GLY A 29 6.50 17.28 4.20
CA GLY A 29 6.42 18.58 3.51
C GLY A 29 5.28 18.70 2.48
N LYS A 30 4.36 17.73 2.42
CA LYS A 30 3.35 17.57 1.35
C LYS A 30 1.93 17.28 1.85
N ASN A 31 1.64 17.60 3.12
CA ASN A 31 0.32 17.39 3.74
C ASN A 31 -0.82 18.04 2.94
N ARG A 32 -0.62 19.22 2.35
CA ARG A 32 -1.66 19.90 1.57
C ARG A 32 -1.96 19.16 0.27
N GLU A 33 -0.92 18.73 -0.43
CA GLU A 33 -1.03 18.07 -1.73
C GLU A 33 -1.66 16.68 -1.61
N ILE A 34 -1.24 15.87 -0.62
CA ILE A 34 -1.82 14.54 -0.41
C ILE A 34 -3.30 14.63 -0.06
N ASN A 35 -3.69 15.55 0.82
CA ASN A 35 -5.11 15.72 1.18
C ASN A 35 -5.93 16.23 0.01
N LYS A 36 -5.40 17.14 -0.83
CA LYS A 36 -6.09 17.56 -2.05
C LYS A 36 -6.39 16.39 -3.00
N ILE A 37 -5.49 15.41 -3.09
CA ILE A 37 -5.71 14.19 -3.89
C ILE A 37 -6.79 13.32 -3.24
N LEU A 38 -6.69 13.09 -1.94
CA LEU A 38 -7.63 12.24 -1.20
C LEU A 38 -9.02 12.89 -1.04
N ASP A 39 -9.15 14.20 -1.21
CA ASP A 39 -10.42 14.95 -1.21
C ASP A 39 -11.01 15.12 -2.62
N ALA A 40 -10.44 14.45 -3.64
CA ALA A 40 -10.84 14.68 -5.02
C ALA A 40 -12.27 14.18 -5.32
N ASP A 41 -12.74 13.17 -4.60
CA ASP A 41 -14.11 12.63 -4.62
C ASP A 41 -14.40 11.79 -3.37
N GLU A 42 -15.63 11.30 -3.22
CA GLU A 42 -16.08 10.55 -2.05
C GLU A 42 -15.32 9.23 -1.84
N GLY A 43 -14.93 8.56 -2.92
CA GLY A 43 -14.27 7.25 -2.89
C GLY A 43 -12.76 7.32 -2.65
N ALA A 44 -12.13 8.47 -2.89
CA ALA A 44 -10.68 8.65 -2.80
C ALA A 44 -10.09 8.42 -1.40
N ARG A 45 -10.92 8.45 -0.34
CA ARG A 45 -10.52 8.14 1.05
C ARG A 45 -10.76 6.69 1.48
N TYR A 46 -11.21 5.83 0.59
CA TYR A 46 -11.43 4.41 0.85
C TYR A 46 -10.49 3.57 0.01
N ILE A 47 -10.16 2.37 0.46
CA ILE A 47 -9.25 1.48 -0.28
C ILE A 47 -10.00 0.74 -1.37
N GLY A 48 -9.51 0.82 -2.61
CA GLY A 48 -10.01 0.06 -3.75
C GLY A 48 -9.27 -1.27 -3.96
N GLU A 49 -8.00 -1.32 -3.55
CA GLU A 49 -7.16 -2.50 -3.73
C GLU A 49 -6.21 -2.72 -2.54
N PHE A 50 -5.97 -4.00 -2.28
CA PHE A 50 -4.91 -4.51 -1.42
C PHE A 50 -4.18 -5.63 -2.14
N ALA A 51 -2.85 -5.57 -2.17
CA ALA A 51 -2.04 -6.67 -2.68
C ALA A 51 -0.74 -6.86 -1.89
N LEU A 52 -0.15 -8.04 -2.04
CA LEU A 52 1.12 -8.41 -1.42
C LEU A 52 2.23 -8.41 -2.46
N GLY A 53 3.30 -7.66 -2.18
CA GLY A 53 4.56 -7.71 -2.93
C GLY A 53 5.48 -8.81 -2.40
N PHE A 54 6.01 -9.62 -3.31
CA PHE A 54 6.89 -10.76 -2.98
C PHE A 54 7.87 -11.13 -4.11
N ASN A 55 8.17 -10.22 -5.04
CA ASN A 55 9.19 -10.48 -6.06
C ASN A 55 10.60 -10.42 -5.42
N PRO A 56 11.35 -11.53 -5.34
CA PRO A 56 12.63 -11.59 -4.61
C PRO A 56 13.74 -10.70 -5.19
N GLU A 57 13.61 -10.34 -6.47
CA GLU A 57 14.59 -9.54 -7.22
C GLU A 57 14.41 -8.02 -6.99
N ILE A 58 13.26 -7.60 -6.47
CA ILE A 58 12.96 -6.18 -6.23
C ILE A 58 12.92 -5.95 -4.72
N ARG A 59 13.97 -5.34 -4.18
CA ARG A 59 14.11 -5.14 -2.73
C ARG A 59 14.00 -3.69 -2.31
N GLU A 60 14.45 -2.77 -3.16
CA GLU A 60 14.53 -1.36 -2.84
C GLU A 60 13.56 -0.53 -3.70
N PRO A 61 12.96 0.53 -3.14
CA PRO A 61 12.14 1.47 -3.91
C PRO A 61 12.91 2.13 -5.04
N MET A 62 12.26 2.22 -6.20
CA MET A 62 12.77 2.85 -7.42
C MET A 62 12.00 4.13 -7.79
N ARG A 63 10.92 4.46 -7.07
CA ARG A 63 9.93 5.49 -7.42
C ARG A 63 9.25 5.22 -8.78
N ASP A 64 9.17 3.96 -9.15
CA ASP A 64 8.39 3.47 -10.27
C ASP A 64 7.39 2.46 -9.71
N ILE A 65 6.12 2.83 -9.74
CA ILE A 65 5.10 2.08 -9.03
C ILE A 65 4.96 0.66 -9.55
N LEU A 66 5.20 0.41 -10.84
CA LEU A 66 5.07 -0.92 -11.44
C LEU A 66 6.11 -1.91 -10.89
N PHE A 67 7.27 -1.40 -10.45
CA PHE A 67 8.28 -2.21 -9.74
C PHE A 67 8.03 -2.20 -8.24
N ASP A 68 7.74 -1.04 -7.67
CA ASP A 68 7.65 -0.86 -6.22
C ASP A 68 6.51 -1.67 -5.62
N GLU A 69 5.38 -1.80 -6.32
CA GLU A 69 4.24 -2.63 -5.88
C GLU A 69 4.59 -4.11 -5.75
N LYS A 70 5.68 -4.56 -6.38
CA LYS A 70 6.13 -5.95 -6.37
C LYS A 70 7.22 -6.24 -5.32
N ILE A 71 7.70 -5.23 -4.58
CA ILE A 71 8.83 -5.36 -3.65
C ILE A 71 8.69 -6.57 -2.71
N ALA A 72 9.76 -7.34 -2.54
CA ALA A 72 9.82 -8.45 -1.60
C ALA A 72 9.47 -8.02 -0.17
N GLY A 73 8.41 -8.63 0.38
CA GLY A 73 7.99 -8.38 1.76
C GLY A 73 7.23 -7.07 1.94
N SER A 74 6.69 -6.48 0.86
CA SER A 74 5.83 -5.30 0.92
C SER A 74 4.35 -5.67 0.75
N PHE A 75 3.47 -4.72 1.05
CA PHE A 75 2.10 -4.73 0.56
C PHE A 75 1.80 -3.34 0.01
N HIS A 76 0.77 -3.22 -0.80
CA HIS A 76 0.23 -1.91 -1.12
C HIS A 76 -1.24 -1.81 -0.77
N PHE A 77 -1.62 -0.59 -0.41
CA PHE A 77 -3.00 -0.16 -0.39
C PHE A 77 -3.18 0.93 -1.43
N THR A 78 -4.34 0.90 -2.06
CA THR A 78 -4.68 1.81 -3.15
C THR A 78 -5.91 2.62 -2.77
N PRO A 79 -5.76 3.85 -2.27
CA PRO A 79 -6.91 4.73 -2.08
C PRO A 79 -7.60 5.01 -3.42
N GLY A 80 -8.93 4.95 -3.41
CA GLY A 80 -9.79 5.18 -4.57
C GLY A 80 -10.29 3.90 -5.25
N GLN A 81 -10.37 3.94 -6.58
CA GLN A 81 -11.12 3.04 -7.44
C GLN A 81 -10.71 1.57 -7.25
N ALA A 82 -11.70 0.71 -7.01
CA ALA A 82 -11.51 -0.74 -7.12
C ALA A 82 -11.60 -1.19 -8.59
N TYR A 83 -10.89 -2.26 -8.94
CA TYR A 83 -11.07 -2.89 -10.26
C TYR A 83 -12.47 -3.50 -10.40
N ASP A 84 -13.00 -3.57 -11.62
CA ASP A 84 -14.32 -4.14 -11.88
C ASP A 84 -14.34 -5.65 -11.60
N GLU A 85 -13.25 -6.35 -11.90
CA GLU A 85 -13.09 -7.80 -11.72
C GLU A 85 -12.93 -8.22 -10.24
N ALA A 86 -12.54 -7.28 -9.38
CA ALA A 86 -12.30 -7.48 -7.94
C ALA A 86 -12.98 -6.38 -7.11
N SER A 87 -14.18 -5.97 -7.53
CA SER A 87 -14.82 -4.79 -6.97
C SER A 87 -15.24 -4.99 -5.51
N ASN A 88 -14.91 -4.01 -4.67
CA ASN A 88 -15.49 -3.85 -3.34
C ASN A 88 -16.59 -2.77 -3.31
N GLY A 89 -17.02 -2.28 -4.48
CA GLY A 89 -18.00 -1.22 -4.64
C GLY A 89 -17.45 0.21 -4.56
N ASN A 90 -16.18 0.41 -4.19
CA ASN A 90 -15.60 1.76 -4.14
C ASN A 90 -15.40 2.33 -5.55
N LYS A 91 -15.88 3.55 -5.78
CA LYS A 91 -15.80 4.26 -7.05
C LYS A 91 -15.11 5.59 -6.86
N SER A 92 -14.07 5.86 -7.65
CA SER A 92 -13.27 7.07 -7.57
C SER A 92 -12.57 7.33 -8.90
N LYS A 93 -12.12 8.56 -9.14
CA LYS A 93 -11.15 8.86 -10.22
C LYS A 93 -9.70 8.72 -9.73
N VAL A 94 -9.49 8.58 -8.42
CA VAL A 94 -8.18 8.29 -7.84
C VAL A 94 -7.98 6.78 -7.86
N HIS A 95 -6.78 6.35 -8.21
CA HIS A 95 -6.28 4.99 -7.99
C HIS A 95 -4.78 5.15 -7.79
N TRP A 96 -4.34 5.11 -6.53
CA TRP A 96 -2.96 5.42 -6.18
C TRP A 96 -2.35 4.35 -5.30
N ASP A 97 -1.51 3.50 -5.88
CA ASP A 97 -0.83 2.46 -5.13
C ASP A 97 0.23 3.06 -4.20
N MET A 98 0.10 2.77 -2.90
CA MET A 98 1.04 3.19 -1.86
C MET A 98 1.66 1.98 -1.21
N VAL A 99 2.97 1.81 -1.40
CA VAL A 99 3.70 0.61 -0.97
C VAL A 99 4.21 0.78 0.46
N SER A 100 3.94 -0.21 1.31
CA SER A 100 4.47 -0.36 2.65
C SER A 100 5.36 -1.60 2.73
N ILE A 101 6.66 -1.40 2.95
CA ILE A 101 7.64 -2.48 3.07
C ILE A 101 7.65 -2.94 4.53
N GLN A 102 7.38 -4.21 4.77
CA GLN A 102 7.29 -4.77 6.13
C GLN A 102 8.50 -5.61 6.51
N ARG A 103 9.60 -5.59 5.75
CA ARG A 103 10.82 -6.28 6.14
C ARG A 103 11.43 -5.65 7.40
N SER A 104 12.20 -6.42 8.16
CA SER A 104 12.78 -5.99 9.45
C SER A 104 13.68 -4.75 9.33
N ASP A 105 14.38 -4.60 8.20
CA ASP A 105 15.20 -3.42 7.87
C ASP A 105 14.39 -2.15 7.58
N HIS A 106 13.07 -2.28 7.39
CA HIS A 106 12.12 -1.17 7.24
C HIS A 106 11.19 -0.98 8.45
N GLY A 107 11.53 -1.58 9.60
CA GLY A 107 10.73 -1.49 10.83
C GLY A 107 9.80 -2.68 11.06
N GLY A 108 9.76 -3.64 10.12
CA GLY A 108 9.00 -4.87 10.27
C GLY A 108 7.51 -4.72 10.05
N GLY A 109 6.76 -5.72 10.48
CA GLY A 109 5.30 -5.68 10.44
C GLY A 109 4.67 -7.05 10.36
N GLU A 110 3.36 -7.07 10.56
CA GLU A 110 2.58 -8.30 10.57
C GLU A 110 1.38 -8.18 9.63
N ILE A 111 1.01 -9.30 9.00
CA ILE A 111 -0.23 -9.44 8.24
C ILE A 111 -1.00 -10.61 8.83
N TRP A 112 -2.25 -10.33 9.21
CA TRP A 112 -3.17 -11.26 9.81
C TRP A 112 -4.39 -11.41 8.91
N PHE A 113 -4.77 -12.65 8.57
CA PHE A 113 -6.04 -12.96 7.91
C PHE A 113 -6.87 -13.83 8.85
N ASP A 114 -8.10 -13.40 9.14
CA ASP A 114 -9.05 -14.13 10.00
C ASP A 114 -8.45 -14.58 11.34
N GLY A 115 -7.66 -13.71 11.98
CA GLY A 115 -6.98 -14.00 13.25
C GLY A 115 -5.73 -14.88 13.14
N LYS A 116 -5.30 -15.25 11.93
CA LYS A 116 -4.08 -16.02 11.68
C LYS A 116 -2.96 -15.13 11.14
N LEU A 117 -1.82 -15.11 11.83
CA LEU A 117 -0.61 -14.46 11.35
C LEU A 117 -0.08 -15.21 10.11
N VAL A 118 -0.19 -14.58 8.94
CA VAL A 118 0.24 -15.16 7.66
C VAL A 118 1.62 -14.66 7.24
N ARG A 119 1.99 -13.43 7.63
CA ARG A 119 3.27 -12.81 7.29
C ARG A 119 3.83 -12.05 8.49
N LYS A 120 5.12 -12.23 8.76
CA LYS A 120 5.86 -11.45 9.76
C LYS A 120 7.19 -10.99 9.19
N ASP A 121 7.48 -9.71 9.37
CA ASP A 121 8.68 -9.04 8.88
C ASP A 121 8.92 -9.30 7.38
N GLY A 122 7.82 -9.22 6.62
CA GLY A 122 7.75 -9.48 5.19
C GLY A 122 7.76 -10.95 4.78
N LYS A 123 8.02 -11.92 5.67
CA LYS A 123 8.10 -13.35 5.33
C LYS A 123 6.81 -14.11 5.62
N PHE A 124 6.36 -14.92 4.68
CA PHE A 124 5.23 -15.83 4.86
C PHE A 124 5.58 -16.92 5.86
N LEU A 125 4.69 -17.13 6.84
CA LEU A 125 4.84 -18.15 7.88
C LEU A 125 4.30 -19.53 7.50
N PRO A 126 3.16 -19.67 6.78
CA PRO A 126 2.66 -20.97 6.36
C PRO A 126 3.66 -21.70 5.47
N LYS A 127 3.98 -22.96 5.80
CA LYS A 127 4.95 -23.79 5.05
C LYS A 127 4.65 -23.86 3.55
N SER A 128 3.37 -23.92 3.19
CA SER A 128 2.92 -23.96 1.79
C SER A 128 3.24 -22.70 0.99
N LEU A 129 3.49 -21.57 1.67
CA LEU A 129 3.81 -20.28 1.06
C LEU A 129 5.30 -19.93 1.17
N HIS A 130 6.13 -20.80 1.74
CA HIS A 130 7.57 -20.53 1.90
C HIS A 130 8.29 -20.33 0.56
N GLY A 131 7.79 -20.91 -0.54
CA GLY A 131 8.32 -20.68 -1.88
C GLY A 131 8.09 -19.25 -2.41
N LEU A 132 7.25 -18.45 -1.75
CA LEU A 132 7.05 -17.02 -2.06
C LEU A 132 7.96 -16.11 -1.23
N ASN A 133 8.74 -16.67 -0.31
CA ASN A 133 9.78 -15.93 0.39
C ASN A 133 11.02 -15.79 -0.51
N TRP A 134 11.84 -14.78 -0.21
CA TRP A 134 13.12 -14.51 -0.86
C TRP A 134 14.32 -14.97 -0.03
#